data_AF-A0A523Y343-F1
#
_entry.id   AF-A0A523Y343-F1
#
_cell.length_a   1.000
_cell.length_b   1.000
_cell.length_c   1.000
_cell.angle_alpha   90.00
_cell.angle_beta   90.00
_cell.angle_gamma   90.00
#
_symmetry.space_group_name_H-M   'P 1'
#
loop_
_entity.id
_entity.type
_entity.pdbx_description
1 polymer ?
#
loop_
_entity_poly.entity_id
_entity_poly.type
_entity_poly.pdbx_seq_one_letter_code
_entity_poly.pdbx_strand_id
1 'polypeptide(L)'
;MNSSGLCMIGTIQRYIFPYFARGWFLHFFGGVNMGLSDATQNKTRVEAIRTLPNFITAIRTISCLVIFSIAGYTQDMSLNIVGLVIYWALDCLDGYLARRLEQETIVGAQFDILSDRILIAYFYLNYLSITSGPVLIVSLFLLNFMVFDHYLSNQYLRWSIISPNYFYKIDRIVWALNWSAFGKFINTGPVTLLLLLTKSVIAPGVILILVLIIKGYSFYRLSKLVPPTVIEFD
;
A
#
# COMPACT_ATOMS: atom_id res chain seq x y z
N MET A 1 43.18 -13.29 3.18
CA MET A 1 41.94 -12.48 3.18
C MET A 1 41.10 -12.95 2.02
N ASN A 2 39.95 -13.56 2.30
CA ASN A 2 39.24 -14.44 1.37
C ASN A 2 38.41 -13.62 0.35
N SER A 3 38.63 -13.88 -0.93
CA SER A 3 38.07 -13.19 -2.10
C SER A 3 36.60 -13.52 -2.42
N SER A 4 35.93 -14.27 -1.55
CA SER A 4 34.55 -14.75 -1.73
C SER A 4 33.49 -13.72 -1.32
N GLY A 5 33.83 -12.71 -0.50
CA GLY A 5 32.89 -11.73 0.04
C GLY A 5 32.48 -10.61 -0.92
N LEU A 6 33.33 -10.26 -1.89
CA LEU A 6 33.08 -9.15 -2.83
C LEU A 6 32.16 -9.54 -4.00
N CYS A 7 32.10 -10.83 -4.36
CA CYS A 7 31.24 -11.33 -5.45
C CYS A 7 29.75 -11.36 -5.05
N MET A 8 29.46 -11.57 -3.75
CA MET A 8 28.08 -11.64 -3.25
C MET A 8 27.41 -10.25 -3.19
N ILE A 9 28.19 -9.19 -2.89
CA ILE A 9 27.69 -7.80 -2.84
C ILE A 9 27.37 -7.30 -4.27
N GLY A 10 28.20 -7.61 -5.26
CA GLY A 10 27.95 -7.25 -6.66
C GLY A 10 26.72 -7.93 -7.28
N THR A 11 26.33 -9.10 -6.77
CA THR A 11 25.16 -9.85 -7.28
C THR A 11 23.86 -9.29 -6.69
N ILE A 12 23.83 -8.93 -5.40
CA ILE A 12 22.65 -8.31 -4.76
C ILE A 12 22.35 -6.92 -5.36
N GLN A 13 23.39 -6.17 -5.71
CA GLN A 13 23.26 -4.84 -6.32
C GLN A 13 22.68 -4.88 -7.75
N ARG A 14 22.84 -6.00 -8.47
CA ARG A 14 22.36 -6.17 -9.85
C ARG A 14 20.87 -6.55 -9.97
N TYR A 15 20.28 -7.13 -8.92
CA TYR A 15 18.87 -7.57 -8.94
C TYR A 15 17.92 -6.65 -8.18
N ILE A 16 18.41 -5.85 -7.22
CA ILE A 16 17.55 -4.99 -6.39
C ILE A 16 17.49 -3.54 -6.94
N PHE A 17 18.52 -3.08 -7.66
CA PHE A 17 18.67 -1.65 -7.98
C PHE A 17 18.15 -1.14 -9.34
N PRO A 18 17.93 -1.93 -10.41
CA PRO A 18 17.51 -1.34 -11.69
C PRO A 18 16.01 -0.98 -11.77
N TYR A 19 15.18 -1.40 -10.81
CA TYR A 19 13.74 -1.10 -10.82
C TYR A 19 13.35 0.21 -10.12
N PHE A 20 14.25 0.78 -9.31
CA PHE A 20 13.97 2.01 -8.57
C PHE A 20 14.16 3.28 -9.44
N ALA A 21 14.95 3.21 -10.50
CA ALA A 21 15.39 4.39 -11.26
C ALA A 21 14.75 4.56 -12.66
N ARG A 22 14.16 3.53 -13.26
CA ARG A 22 13.66 3.61 -14.66
C ARG A 22 12.21 4.08 -14.81
N GLY A 23 11.39 4.03 -13.76
CA GLY A 23 9.97 4.38 -13.86
C GLY A 23 9.66 5.88 -13.86
N TRP A 24 10.55 6.72 -13.33
CA TRP A 24 10.25 8.14 -13.07
C TRP A 24 10.63 9.08 -14.21
N PHE A 25 11.57 8.71 -15.10
CA PHE A 25 12.19 9.68 -16.01
C PHE A 25 11.54 9.80 -17.39
N LEU A 26 10.74 8.81 -17.83
CA LEU A 26 10.20 8.77 -19.20
C LEU A 26 8.76 9.26 -19.35
N HIS A 27 8.06 9.58 -18.25
CA HIS A 27 6.68 10.08 -18.31
C HIS A 27 6.56 11.61 -18.50
N PHE A 28 7.68 12.35 -18.54
CA PHE A 28 7.66 13.83 -18.53
C PHE A 28 7.87 14.50 -19.90
N PHE A 29 8.28 13.78 -20.95
CA PHE A 29 8.48 14.37 -22.29
C PHE A 29 8.12 13.42 -23.43
N GLY A 30 7.23 13.87 -24.31
CA GLY A 30 7.14 13.41 -25.70
C GLY A 30 5.82 12.76 -26.11
N GLY A 31 4.91 13.58 -26.66
CA GLY A 31 3.76 13.08 -27.42
C GLY A 31 4.10 12.84 -28.89
N VAL A 32 3.53 11.79 -29.49
CA VAL A 32 3.22 11.68 -30.92
C VAL A 32 1.97 10.80 -31.05
N ASN A 33 0.95 11.31 -31.74
CA ASN A 33 -0.25 10.54 -32.14
C ASN A 33 0.06 9.76 -33.44
N MET A 34 -0.12 8.44 -33.43
CA MET A 34 -0.36 7.66 -34.65
C MET A 34 -1.25 6.45 -34.31
N GLY A 35 -2.32 6.29 -35.08
CA GLY A 35 -3.41 5.35 -34.81
C GLY A 35 -2.99 3.88 -34.92
N LEU A 36 -3.38 3.09 -33.91
CA LEU A 36 -3.22 1.64 -33.88
C LEU A 36 -4.45 0.96 -33.25
N SER A 37 -4.82 -0.13 -33.93
CA SER A 37 -5.87 -1.15 -33.71
C SER A 37 -6.40 -1.36 -32.27
N ASP A 38 -7.72 -1.61 -32.19
CA ASP A 38 -8.60 -1.67 -31.02
C ASP A 38 -8.22 -2.64 -29.88
N ALA A 39 -7.20 -3.48 -30.06
CA ALA A 39 -6.73 -4.40 -29.02
C ALA A 39 -5.58 -3.83 -28.14
N THR A 40 -4.97 -2.71 -28.52
CA THR A 40 -3.83 -2.08 -27.81
C THR A 40 -4.22 -0.74 -27.15
N GLN A 41 -5.52 -0.49 -26.93
CA GLN A 41 -6.03 0.82 -26.51
C GLN A 41 -5.88 1.16 -25.02
N ASN A 42 -5.40 0.27 -24.15
CA ASN A 42 -5.44 0.54 -22.71
C ASN A 42 -4.24 1.35 -22.18
N LYS A 43 -3.34 1.83 -23.06
CA LYS A 43 -2.10 2.53 -22.67
C LYS A 43 -2.14 4.06 -22.86
N THR A 44 -3.26 4.61 -23.36
CA THR A 44 -3.39 6.06 -23.66
C THR A 44 -4.72 6.68 -23.25
N ARG A 45 -5.45 6.12 -22.28
CA ARG A 45 -6.53 6.89 -21.64
C ARG A 45 -5.93 7.84 -20.60
N VAL A 46 -6.10 9.14 -20.81
CA VAL A 46 -5.98 10.13 -19.74
C VAL A 46 -6.95 9.70 -18.64
N GLU A 47 -6.42 9.18 -17.54
CA GLU A 47 -7.27 8.75 -16.43
C GLU A 47 -7.97 9.95 -15.80
N ALA A 48 -9.22 9.74 -15.38
CA ALA A 48 -9.96 10.76 -14.66
C ALA A 48 -9.34 10.94 -13.26
N ILE A 49 -8.60 12.03 -13.07
CA ILE A 49 -8.05 12.39 -11.75
C ILE A 49 -9.15 12.98 -10.86
N ARG A 50 -10.07 13.74 -11.45
CA ARG A 50 -11.18 14.40 -10.74
C ARG A 50 -12.41 13.48 -10.69
N THR A 51 -12.36 12.47 -9.83
CA THR A 51 -13.50 11.59 -9.54
C THR A 51 -14.02 11.85 -8.13
N LEU A 52 -15.28 11.49 -7.87
CA LEU A 52 -15.85 11.62 -6.52
C LEU A 52 -15.09 10.79 -5.47
N PRO A 53 -14.68 9.53 -5.73
CA PRO A 53 -13.82 8.76 -4.83
C PRO A 53 -12.52 9.48 -4.50
N ASN A 54 -11.80 9.99 -5.49
CA ASN A 54 -10.53 10.69 -5.25
C ASN A 54 -10.73 11.97 -4.42
N PHE A 55 -11.86 12.66 -4.59
CA PHE A 55 -12.22 13.80 -3.75
C PHE A 55 -12.47 13.39 -2.29
N ILE A 56 -13.12 12.26 -2.05
CA ILE A 56 -13.34 11.72 -0.71
C ILE A 56 -12.02 11.28 -0.09
N THR A 57 -11.15 10.59 -0.84
CA THR A 57 -9.80 10.24 -0.38
C THR A 57 -9.00 11.50 -0.01
N ALA A 58 -9.09 12.58 -0.79
CA ALA A 58 -8.43 13.85 -0.47
C ALA A 58 -9.00 14.50 0.79
N ILE A 59 -10.32 14.55 0.94
CA ILE A 59 -10.98 15.05 2.16
C ILE A 59 -10.54 14.23 3.36
N ARG A 60 -10.62 12.89 3.28
CA ARG A 60 -10.17 11.94 4.31
C ARG A 60 -8.76 12.26 4.75
N THR A 61 -7.83 12.37 3.80
CA THR A 61 -6.41 12.64 4.08
C THR A 61 -6.23 13.96 4.80
N ILE A 62 -6.84 15.04 4.31
CA ILE A 62 -6.70 16.36 4.93
C ILE A 62 -7.38 16.39 6.31
N SER A 63 -8.61 15.90 6.43
CA SER A 63 -9.36 15.93 7.69
C SER A 63 -8.69 15.07 8.76
N CYS A 64 -8.23 13.86 8.42
CA CYS A 64 -7.56 12.98 9.37
C CYS A 64 -6.18 13.54 9.77
N LEU A 65 -5.42 14.14 8.84
CA LEU A 65 -4.19 14.83 9.19
C LEU A 65 -4.44 15.95 10.19
N VAL A 66 -5.46 16.80 9.98
CA VAL A 66 -5.82 17.86 10.94
C VAL A 66 -6.17 17.27 12.30
N ILE A 67 -7.03 16.25 12.35
CA ILE A 67 -7.43 15.60 13.61
C ILE A 67 -6.21 15.00 14.32
N PHE A 68 -5.35 14.28 13.60
CA PHE A 68 -4.14 13.70 14.18
C PHE A 68 -3.14 14.77 14.63
N SER A 69 -2.97 15.86 13.88
CA SER A 69 -2.11 16.97 14.32
C SER A 69 -2.63 17.61 15.61
N ILE A 70 -3.95 17.82 15.73
CA ILE A 70 -4.55 18.32 16.97
C ILE A 70 -4.35 17.31 18.11
N ALA A 71 -4.62 16.01 17.88
CA ALA A 71 -4.44 14.96 18.87
C ALA A 71 -2.99 14.85 19.37
N GLY A 72 -2.02 14.95 18.46
CA GLY A 72 -0.60 14.98 18.80
C GLY A 72 -0.22 16.24 19.58
N TYR A 73 -0.76 17.40 19.22
CA TYR A 73 -0.50 18.65 19.95
C TYR A 73 -1.11 18.65 21.36
N THR A 74 -2.35 18.19 21.51
CA THR A 74 -3.06 18.14 22.80
C THR A 74 -2.72 16.91 23.63
N GLN A 75 -1.92 15.99 23.08
CA GLN A 75 -1.59 14.69 23.67
C GLN A 75 -2.84 13.87 24.04
N ASP A 76 -3.89 13.96 23.21
CA ASP A 76 -5.19 13.32 23.45
C ASP A 76 -5.33 12.01 22.67
N MET A 77 -5.24 10.89 23.39
CA MET A 77 -5.41 9.55 22.81
C MET A 77 -6.82 9.31 22.28
N SER A 78 -7.85 9.83 22.95
CA SER A 78 -9.25 9.67 22.51
C SER A 78 -9.47 10.36 21.17
N LEU A 79 -8.93 11.57 20.99
CA LEU A 79 -8.97 12.26 19.70
C LEU A 79 -8.19 11.52 18.61
N ASN A 80 -7.03 10.94 18.96
CA ASN A 80 -6.26 10.10 18.02
C ASN A 80 -7.05 8.86 17.57
N ILE A 81 -7.79 8.21 18.47
CA ILE A 81 -8.67 7.08 18.16
C ILE A 81 -9.87 7.53 17.31
N VAL A 82 -10.48 8.68 17.60
CA VAL A 82 -11.56 9.25 16.77
C VAL A 82 -11.08 9.48 15.35
N GLY A 83 -9.86 10.03 15.17
CA GLY A 83 -9.24 10.19 13.86
C GLY A 83 -9.06 8.86 13.11
N LEU A 84 -8.67 7.79 13.82
CA LEU A 84 -8.54 6.45 13.25
C LEU A 84 -9.89 5.87 12.79
N VAL A 85 -10.96 6.06 13.59
CA VAL A 85 -12.30 5.61 13.23
C VAL A 85 -12.83 6.34 12.00
N ILE A 86 -12.65 7.67 11.94
CA ILE A 86 -13.04 8.48 10.78
C ILE A 86 -12.25 8.04 9.53
N TYR A 87 -10.95 7.80 9.68
CA TYR A 87 -10.10 7.27 8.61
C TYR A 87 -10.67 5.96 8.04
N TRP A 88 -10.93 4.95 8.87
CA TRP A 88 -11.49 3.68 8.41
C TRP A 88 -12.87 3.82 7.76
N ALA A 89 -13.73 4.70 8.30
CA ALA A 89 -15.06 4.92 7.75
C ALA A 89 -14.99 5.54 6.34
N LEU A 90 -14.12 6.54 6.14
CA LEU A 90 -13.96 7.21 4.86
C LEU A 90 -13.23 6.33 3.83
N ASP A 91 -12.31 5.46 4.26
CA ASP A 91 -11.69 4.41 3.42
C ASP A 91 -12.68 3.36 2.91
N CYS A 92 -13.63 2.97 3.76
CA CYS A 92 -14.68 2.09 3.29
C CYS A 92 -15.57 2.81 2.27
N LEU A 93 -15.82 4.10 2.48
CA LEU A 93 -16.72 4.92 1.66
C LEU A 93 -16.14 5.23 0.27
N ASP A 94 -14.90 5.70 0.17
CA ASP A 94 -14.30 6.03 -1.14
C ASP A 94 -14.16 4.79 -2.02
N GLY A 95 -13.71 3.67 -1.46
CA GLY A 95 -13.62 2.40 -2.17
C GLY A 95 -14.99 1.89 -2.61
N TYR A 96 -16.02 2.00 -1.74
CA TYR A 96 -17.38 1.61 -2.10
C TYR A 96 -17.92 2.45 -3.25
N LEU A 97 -17.75 3.77 -3.20
CA LEU A 97 -18.21 4.68 -4.26
C LEU A 97 -17.45 4.49 -5.55
N ALA A 98 -16.15 4.20 -5.51
CA ALA A 98 -15.36 3.92 -6.71
C ALA A 98 -15.92 2.75 -7.50
N ARG A 99 -16.25 1.65 -6.81
CA ARG A 99 -16.86 0.45 -7.42
C ARG A 99 -18.29 0.70 -7.89
N ARG A 100 -19.09 1.39 -7.07
CA ARG A 100 -20.50 1.64 -7.39
C ARG A 100 -20.69 2.60 -8.56
N LEU A 101 -19.80 3.56 -8.72
CA LEU A 101 -19.86 4.57 -9.78
C LEU A 101 -18.98 4.21 -11.00
N GLU A 102 -18.29 3.08 -10.96
CA GLU A 102 -17.34 2.65 -12.01
C GLU A 102 -16.24 3.71 -12.28
N GLN A 103 -15.79 4.38 -11.21
CA GLN A 103 -14.79 5.45 -11.25
C GLN A 103 -13.40 5.01 -10.74
N GLU A 104 -13.14 3.70 -10.73
CA GLU A 104 -11.82 3.16 -10.37
C GLU A 104 -10.77 3.52 -11.43
N THR A 105 -9.63 4.04 -10.98
CA THR A 105 -8.48 4.43 -11.81
C THR A 105 -7.19 3.97 -11.17
N ILE A 106 -6.12 3.79 -11.96
CA ILE A 106 -4.80 3.43 -11.42
C ILE A 106 -4.28 4.56 -10.52
N VAL A 107 -4.43 5.81 -10.95
CA VAL A 107 -4.07 7.00 -10.16
C VAL A 107 -4.86 7.05 -8.85
N GLY A 108 -6.17 6.78 -8.89
CA GLY A 108 -6.99 6.72 -7.68
C GLY A 108 -6.54 5.63 -6.70
N ALA A 109 -6.23 4.43 -7.21
CA ALA A 109 -5.72 3.34 -6.38
C ALA A 109 -4.34 3.66 -5.77
N GLN A 110 -3.45 4.32 -6.50
CA GLN A 110 -2.17 4.80 -5.96
C GLN A 110 -2.37 5.89 -4.90
N PHE A 111 -3.26 6.84 -5.14
CA PHE A 111 -3.55 7.91 -4.20
C PHE A 111 -4.14 7.39 -2.89
N ASP A 112 -5.00 6.38 -2.96
CA ASP A 112 -5.56 5.67 -1.80
C ASP A 112 -4.45 4.97 -0.99
N ILE A 113 -3.60 4.16 -1.65
CA ILE A 113 -2.47 3.47 -1.00
C ILE A 113 -1.55 4.48 -0.28
N LEU A 114 -1.21 5.60 -0.93
CA LEU A 114 -0.32 6.61 -0.35
C LEU A 114 -0.97 7.33 0.83
N SER A 115 -2.25 7.69 0.70
CA SER A 115 -3.04 8.32 1.76
C SER A 115 -3.08 7.44 3.01
N ASP A 116 -3.34 6.15 2.85
CA ASP A 116 -3.32 5.18 3.94
C ASP A 116 -1.98 5.11 4.66
N ARG A 117 -0.87 5.13 3.92
CA ARG A 117 0.48 5.08 4.51
C ARG A 117 0.76 6.29 5.37
N ILE A 118 0.41 7.48 4.88
CA ILE A 118 0.62 8.72 5.63
C ILE A 118 -0.24 8.73 6.89
N LEU A 119 -1.53 8.42 6.79
CA LEU A 119 -2.46 8.50 7.91
C LEU A 119 -2.16 7.49 9.02
N ILE A 120 -1.89 6.22 8.66
CA ILE A 120 -1.53 5.20 9.64
C ILE A 120 -0.17 5.51 10.28
N ALA A 121 0.81 5.99 9.51
CA ALA A 121 2.08 6.41 10.10
C ALA A 121 1.87 7.53 11.13
N TYR A 122 1.07 8.54 10.80
CA TYR A 122 0.77 9.66 11.70
C TYR A 122 0.06 9.20 12.98
N PHE A 123 -0.94 8.31 12.85
CA PHE A 123 -1.62 7.72 14.00
C PHE A 123 -0.63 7.02 14.95
N TYR A 124 0.29 6.21 14.42
CA TYR A 124 1.25 5.47 15.22
C TYR A 124 2.35 6.35 15.80
N LEU A 125 2.76 7.41 15.11
CA LEU A 125 3.68 8.42 15.66
C LEU A 125 3.03 9.12 16.87
N ASN A 126 1.78 9.54 16.75
CA ASN A 126 1.03 10.09 17.87
C ASN A 126 0.89 9.08 19.01
N TYR A 127 0.52 7.84 18.69
CA TYR A 127 0.39 6.77 19.67
C TYR A 127 1.69 6.58 20.48
N LEU A 128 2.85 6.58 19.83
CA LEU A 128 4.15 6.48 20.52
C LEU A 128 4.53 7.75 21.28
N SER A 129 4.05 8.93 20.87
CA SER A 129 4.30 10.17 21.59
C SER A 129 3.47 10.29 22.88
N ILE A 130 2.22 9.82 22.84
CA ILE A 130 1.24 9.93 23.93
C ILE A 130 1.42 8.78 24.94
N THR A 131 1.82 7.60 24.46
CA THR A 131 1.97 6.40 25.29
C THR A 131 3.44 5.97 25.34
N SER A 132 3.92 5.53 26.50
CA SER A 132 5.21 4.82 26.65
C SER A 132 5.15 3.39 26.08
N GLY A 133 4.54 3.24 24.91
CA GLY A 133 4.08 1.99 24.34
C GLY A 133 5.20 1.11 23.76
N PRO A 134 4.83 -0.03 23.17
CA PRO A 134 5.79 -1.01 22.68
C PRO A 134 6.43 -0.58 21.36
N VAL A 135 7.42 0.34 21.44
CA VAL A 135 8.12 0.95 20.30
C VAL A 135 8.55 -0.09 19.27
N LEU A 136 9.14 -1.21 19.72
CA LEU A 136 9.60 -2.27 18.80
C LEU A 136 8.46 -2.85 17.96
N ILE A 137 7.31 -3.15 18.57
CA ILE A 137 6.16 -3.74 17.87
C ILE A 137 5.59 -2.74 16.86
N VAL A 138 5.46 -1.46 17.25
CA VAL A 138 4.99 -0.40 16.35
C VAL A 138 5.95 -0.18 15.20
N SER A 139 7.26 -0.14 15.46
CA SER A 139 8.29 0.01 14.42
C SER A 139 8.28 -1.14 13.42
N LEU A 140 8.16 -2.39 13.89
CA LEU A 140 8.06 -3.56 13.01
C LEU A 140 6.74 -3.57 12.22
N PHE A 141 5.63 -3.14 12.85
CA PHE A 141 4.35 -2.97 12.16
C PHE A 141 4.45 -1.92 11.05
N LEU A 142 5.03 -0.76 11.33
CA LEU A 142 5.23 0.30 10.34
C LEU A 142 6.18 -0.14 9.22
N LEU A 143 7.27 -0.86 9.53
CA LEU A 143 8.13 -1.46 8.52
C LEU A 143 7.34 -2.39 7.59
N ASN A 144 6.53 -3.27 8.18
CA ASN A 144 5.67 -4.17 7.41
C ASN A 144 4.67 -3.40 6.52
N PHE A 145 3.95 -2.44 7.09
CA PHE A 145 2.88 -1.71 6.41
C PHE A 145 3.41 -0.74 5.34
N MET A 146 4.46 0.02 5.67
CA MET A 146 5.02 1.06 4.80
C MET A 146 5.97 0.51 3.75
N VAL A 147 6.65 -0.62 4.00
CA VAL A 147 7.64 -1.18 3.07
C VAL A 147 7.10 -2.41 2.38
N PHE A 148 6.84 -3.48 3.13
CA PHE A 148 6.47 -4.77 2.53
C PHE A 148 5.09 -4.74 1.89
N ASP A 149 4.09 -4.24 2.62
CA ASP A 149 2.72 -4.16 2.13
C ASP A 149 2.58 -3.10 1.05
N HIS A 150 3.30 -1.98 1.13
CA HIS A 150 3.36 -0.97 0.06
C HIS A 150 3.97 -1.55 -1.22
N TYR A 151 5.13 -2.21 -1.12
CA TYR A 151 5.74 -2.85 -2.28
C TYR A 151 4.79 -3.84 -2.92
N LEU A 152 4.21 -4.76 -2.13
CA LEU A 152 3.26 -5.77 -2.62
C LEU A 152 2.05 -5.10 -3.27
N SER A 153 1.47 -4.10 -2.62
CA SER A 153 0.31 -3.37 -3.12
C SER A 153 0.59 -2.55 -4.37
N ASN A 154 1.84 -2.34 -4.76
CA ASN A 154 2.20 -1.74 -6.06
C ASN A 154 2.45 -2.77 -7.16
N GLN A 155 2.50 -4.06 -6.82
CA GLN A 155 2.82 -5.10 -7.81
C GLN A 155 1.74 -5.26 -8.85
N TYR A 156 0.49 -4.90 -8.56
CA TYR A 156 -0.60 -4.92 -9.54
C TYR A 156 -0.25 -4.12 -10.81
N LEU A 157 0.57 -3.06 -10.71
CA LEU A 157 1.02 -2.25 -11.85
C LEU A 157 1.83 -3.03 -12.88
N ARG A 158 2.39 -4.18 -12.51
CA ARG A 158 3.10 -5.08 -13.44
C ARG A 158 2.15 -5.82 -14.37
N TRP A 159 0.85 -5.79 -14.08
CA TRP A 159 -0.20 -6.41 -14.88
C TRP A 159 -1.21 -5.35 -15.32
N SER A 160 -1.97 -5.62 -16.38
CA SER A 160 -3.01 -4.72 -16.90
C SER A 160 -4.28 -4.73 -16.04
N ILE A 161 -4.15 -4.50 -14.74
CA ILE A 161 -5.27 -4.38 -13.79
C ILE A 161 -5.25 -3.01 -13.10
N ILE A 162 -6.43 -2.53 -12.72
CA ILE A 162 -6.63 -1.15 -12.24
C ILE A 162 -6.17 -0.97 -10.79
N SER A 163 -6.32 -2.00 -9.95
CA SER A 163 -6.03 -1.92 -8.52
C SER A 163 -5.74 -3.30 -7.93
N PRO A 164 -5.14 -3.37 -6.71
CA PRO A 164 -4.91 -4.64 -6.02
C PRO A 164 -6.19 -5.46 -5.76
N ASN A 165 -7.35 -4.80 -5.73
CA ASN A 165 -8.64 -5.46 -5.55
C ASN A 165 -8.93 -6.48 -6.67
N TYR A 166 -8.36 -6.29 -7.87
CA TYR A 166 -8.53 -7.17 -9.02
C TYR A 166 -7.47 -8.25 -9.15
N PHE A 167 -6.55 -8.36 -8.19
CA PHE A 167 -5.44 -9.32 -8.27
C PHE A 167 -5.91 -10.78 -8.22
N TYR A 168 -7.16 -11.06 -7.81
CA TYR A 168 -7.75 -12.39 -7.90
C TYR A 168 -7.79 -12.95 -9.33
N LYS A 169 -7.70 -12.08 -10.35
CA LYS A 169 -7.58 -12.46 -11.77
C LYS A 169 -6.20 -13.05 -12.12
N ILE A 170 -5.18 -12.75 -11.31
CA ILE A 170 -3.79 -13.18 -11.52
C ILE A 170 -3.45 -14.32 -10.55
N ASP A 171 -3.62 -14.09 -9.24
CA ASP A 171 -3.42 -15.10 -8.20
C ASP A 171 -4.43 -14.89 -7.06
N ARG A 172 -5.37 -15.84 -6.95
CA ARG A 172 -6.43 -15.80 -5.93
C ARG A 172 -5.92 -15.93 -4.51
N ILE A 173 -4.81 -16.62 -4.27
CA ILE A 173 -4.29 -16.84 -2.92
C ILE A 173 -3.58 -15.59 -2.45
N VAL A 174 -2.71 -15.00 -3.29
CA VAL A 174 -2.06 -13.71 -2.96
C VAL A 174 -3.12 -12.64 -2.73
N TRP A 175 -4.16 -12.59 -3.56
CA TRP A 175 -5.29 -11.69 -3.35
C TRP A 175 -6.02 -11.99 -2.04
N ALA A 176 -6.38 -13.25 -1.75
CA ALA A 176 -7.13 -13.60 -0.55
C ALA A 176 -6.37 -13.21 0.72
N LEU A 177 -5.06 -13.45 0.75
CA LEU A 177 -4.20 -13.16 1.89
C LEU A 177 -3.93 -11.66 2.11
N ASN A 178 -3.97 -10.83 1.06
CA ASN A 178 -3.55 -9.43 1.15
C ASN A 178 -4.67 -8.42 0.93
N TRP A 179 -5.48 -8.60 -0.11
CA TRP A 179 -6.37 -7.55 -0.64
C TRP A 179 -7.85 -7.92 -0.64
N SER A 180 -8.23 -9.14 -0.26
CA SER A 180 -9.62 -9.43 0.07
C SER A 180 -10.07 -8.57 1.27
N ALA A 181 -11.38 -8.30 1.41
CA ALA A 181 -11.88 -7.52 2.52
C ALA A 181 -11.45 -8.09 3.89
N PHE A 182 -11.52 -9.41 4.03
CA PHE A 182 -11.06 -10.12 5.23
C PHE A 182 -9.53 -10.06 5.38
N GLY A 183 -8.77 -10.24 4.28
CA GLY A 183 -7.31 -10.17 4.29
C GLY A 183 -6.78 -8.79 4.70
N LYS A 184 -7.37 -7.71 4.18
CA LYS A 184 -7.02 -6.33 4.55
C LYS A 184 -7.21 -6.10 6.06
N PHE A 185 -8.36 -6.53 6.57
CA PHE A 185 -8.66 -6.43 8.00
C PHE A 185 -7.65 -7.20 8.83
N ILE A 186 -7.45 -8.50 8.56
CA ILE A 186 -6.56 -9.36 9.37
C ILE A 186 -5.10 -8.89 9.33
N ASN A 187 -4.63 -8.34 8.21
CA ASN A 187 -3.26 -7.88 8.08
C ASN A 187 -2.90 -6.66 8.94
N THR A 188 -3.89 -5.87 9.37
CA THR A 188 -3.63 -4.56 10.00
C THR A 188 -4.50 -4.25 11.22
N GLY A 189 -5.78 -4.61 11.17
CA GLY A 189 -6.77 -4.34 12.22
C GLY A 189 -6.42 -4.99 13.55
N PRO A 190 -6.20 -6.32 13.64
CA PRO A 190 -5.93 -6.99 14.90
C PRO A 190 -4.71 -6.46 15.65
N VAL A 191 -3.61 -6.13 14.95
CA VAL A 191 -2.42 -5.53 15.61
C VAL A 191 -2.80 -4.20 16.27
N THR A 192 -3.49 -3.34 15.52
CA THR A 192 -3.92 -2.02 16.01
C THR A 192 -4.88 -2.14 17.19
N LEU A 193 -5.90 -3.01 17.09
CA LEU A 193 -6.88 -3.22 18.15
C LEU A 193 -6.24 -3.82 19.41
N LEU A 194 -5.35 -4.81 19.28
CA LEU A 194 -4.68 -5.41 20.42
C LEU A 194 -3.75 -4.42 21.12
N LEU A 195 -3.05 -3.56 20.38
CA LEU A 195 -2.23 -2.50 20.95
C LEU A 195 -3.07 -1.52 21.78
N LEU A 196 -4.20 -1.07 21.23
CA LEU A 196 -5.11 -0.14 21.92
C LEU A 196 -5.77 -0.76 23.17
N LEU A 197 -6.21 -2.01 23.10
CA LEU A 197 -6.97 -2.65 24.17
C LEU A 197 -6.10 -3.22 25.29
N THR A 198 -4.97 -3.83 24.95
CA THR A 198 -4.19 -4.62 25.93
C THR A 198 -2.97 -3.88 26.45
N LYS A 199 -2.43 -2.92 25.67
CA LYS A 199 -1.12 -2.30 25.90
C LYS A 199 0.02 -3.33 26.09
N SER A 200 -0.19 -4.59 25.67
CA SER A 200 0.77 -5.69 25.77
C SER A 200 1.60 -5.82 24.50
N VAL A 201 2.81 -6.35 24.62
CA VAL A 201 3.70 -6.63 23.48
C VAL A 201 3.43 -8.01 22.86
N ILE A 202 2.94 -8.96 23.66
CA ILE A 202 2.96 -10.38 23.30
C ILE A 202 1.91 -10.68 22.23
N ALA A 203 0.64 -10.38 22.52
CA ALA A 203 -0.47 -10.65 21.60
C ALA A 203 -0.30 -9.94 20.23
N PRO A 204 -0.07 -8.61 20.15
CA PRO A 204 0.15 -7.96 18.86
C PRO A 204 1.45 -8.42 18.18
N GLY A 205 2.49 -8.78 18.95
CA GLY A 205 3.73 -9.35 18.41
C GLY A 205 3.52 -10.69 17.71
N VAL A 206 2.74 -11.61 18.30
CA VAL A 206 2.40 -12.89 17.68
C VAL A 206 1.64 -12.67 16.37
N ILE A 207 0.63 -11.80 16.37
CA ILE A 207 -0.12 -11.47 15.16
C ILE A 207 0.79 -10.87 14.09
N LEU A 208 1.67 -9.93 14.47
CA LEU A 208 2.59 -9.30 13.54
C LEU A 208 3.55 -10.31 12.89
N ILE A 209 4.06 -11.29 13.64
CA ILE A 209 4.89 -12.36 13.10
C ILE A 209 4.09 -13.18 12.07
N LEU A 210 2.84 -13.53 12.37
CA LEU A 210 1.98 -14.25 11.42
C LEU A 210 1.76 -13.44 10.12
N VAL A 211 1.51 -12.13 10.25
CA VAL A 211 1.38 -11.23 9.08
C VAL A 211 2.68 -11.20 8.27
N LEU A 212 3.85 -11.11 8.91
CA LEU A 212 5.14 -11.12 8.21
C LEU A 212 5.39 -12.44 7.46
N ILE A 213 4.99 -13.58 8.03
CA ILE A 213 5.03 -14.88 7.35
C ILE A 213 4.14 -14.87 6.11
N ILE A 214 2.92 -14.31 6.22
CA ILE A 214 2.00 -14.15 5.09
C ILE A 214 2.63 -13.27 3.99
N LYS A 215 3.30 -12.16 4.36
CA LYS A 215 4.01 -11.32 3.38
C LYS A 215 5.14 -12.07 2.72
N GLY A 216 5.98 -12.77 3.48
CA GLY A 216 7.06 -13.61 2.93
C GLY A 216 6.55 -14.65 1.93
N TYR A 217 5.47 -15.35 2.26
CA TYR A 217 4.82 -16.30 1.34
C TYR A 217 4.26 -15.61 0.09
N SER A 218 3.65 -14.43 0.25
CA SER A 218 3.11 -13.64 -0.86
C SER A 218 4.21 -13.17 -1.82
N PHE A 219 5.36 -12.74 -1.30
CA PHE A 219 6.54 -12.42 -2.11
C PHE A 219 7.07 -13.63 -2.88
N TYR A 220 7.19 -14.78 -2.21
CA TYR A 220 7.63 -16.02 -2.84
C TYR A 220 6.69 -16.47 -3.97
N ARG A 221 5.38 -16.33 -3.77
CA ARG A 221 4.37 -16.62 -4.80
C ARG A 221 4.52 -15.66 -5.97
N LEU A 222 4.60 -14.37 -5.68
CA LEU A 222 4.71 -13.32 -6.67
C LEU A 222 5.97 -13.44 -7.54
N SER A 223 7.11 -13.86 -6.97
CA SER A 223 8.36 -14.02 -7.72
C SER A 223 8.29 -15.12 -8.78
N LYS A 224 7.30 -16.04 -8.68
CA LYS A 224 7.02 -17.07 -9.68
C LYS A 224 6.03 -16.63 -10.75
N LEU A 225 5.37 -15.48 -10.58
CA LEU A 225 4.40 -14.97 -11.54
C LEU A 225 5.12 -14.16 -12.62
N VAL A 226 4.86 -14.52 -13.87
CA VAL A 226 5.39 -13.82 -15.04
C VAL A 226 4.39 -12.74 -15.47
N PRO A 227 4.76 -11.45 -15.47
CA PRO A 227 3.92 -10.40 -16.02
C PRO A 227 3.80 -10.57 -17.54
N PRO A 228 2.69 -10.13 -18.16
CA PRO A 228 2.57 -10.15 -19.61
C PRO A 228 3.76 -9.40 -20.23
N THR A 229 4.44 -10.04 -21.17
CA THR A 229 5.53 -9.40 -21.92
C THR A 229 4.98 -8.17 -22.63
N VAL A 230 5.56 -7.01 -22.35
CA VAL A 230 5.38 -5.85 -23.23
C VAL A 230 6.01 -6.26 -24.55
N ILE A 231 5.20 -6.37 -25.59
CA ILE A 231 5.61 -6.71 -26.95
C ILE A 231 6.75 -5.75 -27.35
N GLU A 232 7.99 -6.27 -27.35
CA GLU A 232 8.85 -6.32 -28.55
C GLU A 232 8.49 -5.30 -29.62
N PHE A 233 8.88 -4.03 -29.51
CA PHE A 233 8.83 -3.14 -30.68
C PHE A 233 9.94 -3.60 -31.63
N ASP A 234 9.58 -4.32 -32.70
CA ASP A 234 10.42 -4.48 -33.90
C ASP A 234 10.68 -3.12 -34.57
#